data_AF-A0A0B1S0I8-F1
#
_entry.id   AF-A0A0B1S0I8-F1
#
_cell.length_a   1.000
_cell.length_b   1.000
_cell.length_c   1.000
_cell.angle_alpha   90.00
_cell.angle_beta   90.00
_cell.angle_gamma   90.00
#
_symmetry.space_group_name_H-M   'P 1'
#
loop_
_entity.id
_entity.type
_entity.pdbx_description
1 polymer ?
#
loop_
_entity_poly.entity_id
_entity_poly.type
_entity_poly.pdbx_seq_one_letter_code
_entity_poly.pdbx_strand_id
1 'polypeptide(L)' 'MLVQLLAILLVLNIFTHEAVAQVDEPCKDQLQTKYCESGKNKGLCNSRHAGGMMRRRCAKTCGFCSED' A
#
# COMPACT_ATOMS: atom_id res chain seq x y z
N MET A 1 -11.83 41.93 -6.73
CA MET A 1 -12.31 40.80 -7.54
C MET A 1 -11.18 39.89 -8.03
N LEU A 2 -10.14 40.42 -8.70
CA LEU A 2 -9.00 39.61 -9.19
C LEU A 2 -8.20 38.92 -8.06
N VAL A 3 -8.01 39.63 -6.94
CA VAL A 3 -7.33 39.08 -5.74
C VAL A 3 -8.11 37.91 -5.13
N GLN A 4 -9.45 37.97 -5.14
CA GLN A 4 -10.30 36.89 -4.63
C GLN A 4 -10.26 35.68 -5.56
N LEU A 5 -10.25 35.91 -6.88
CA LEU A 5 -10.09 34.84 -7.87
C LEU A 5 -8.76 34.10 -7.71
N LEU A 6 -7.66 34.83 -7.51
CA LEU A 6 -6.34 34.25 -7.25
C LEU A 6 -6.31 33.45 -5.94
N ALA A 7 -6.94 33.96 -4.88
CA ALA A 7 -7.04 33.24 -3.61
C ALA A 7 -7.82 31.92 -3.75
N ILE A 8 -8.92 31.92 -4.51
CA ILE A 8 -9.72 30.72 -4.78
C ILE A 8 -8.91 29.66 -5.54
N LEU A 9 -8.16 30.07 -6.57
CA LEU A 9 -7.32 29.16 -7.36
C LEU A 9 -6.20 28.51 -6.52
N LEU A 10 -5.58 29.27 -5.60
CA LEU A 10 -4.57 28.73 -4.69
C LEU A 10 -5.17 27.70 -3.73
N VAL A 11 -6.35 27.98 -3.18
CA VAL A 11 -7.07 27.06 -2.29
C VAL A 11 -7.47 25.77 -3.02
N LEU A 12 -7.99 25.85 -4.24
CA LEU A 12 -8.34 24.68 -5.04
C LEU A 12 -7.10 23.82 -5.38
N ASN A 13 -5.96 24.43 -5.69
CA ASN A 13 -4.71 23.70 -5.91
C ASN A 13 -4.26 22.94 -4.65
N ILE A 14 -4.37 23.55 -3.46
CA ILE A 14 -4.03 22.90 -2.18
C ILE A 14 -4.88 21.64 -1.97
N PHE A 15 -6.18 21.69 -2.25
CA PHE A 15 -7.08 20.52 -2.12
C PHE A 15 -6.81 19.42 -3.16
N THR A 16 -6.24 19.74 -4.32
CA THR A 16 -5.89 18.73 -5.34
C THR A 16 -4.62 17.94 -5.02
N HIS A 17 -3.76 18.41 -4.11
CA HIS A 17 -2.52 17.70 -3.74
C HIS A 17 -2.77 16.43 -2.90
N GLU A 18 -3.93 16.28 -2.26
CA GLU A 18 -4.27 15.06 -1.51
C GLU A 18 -4.86 13.95 -2.40
N ALA A 19 -5.28 14.26 -3.63
CA ALA A 19 -5.94 13.30 -4.52
C ALA A 19 -4.98 12.53 -5.46
N VAL A 20 -3.70 12.93 -5.56
CA VAL A 20 -2.72 12.29 -6.48
C VAL A 20 -1.79 11.30 -5.78
N ALA A 21 -1.96 11.07 -4.48
CA ALA A 21 -1.20 10.06 -3.75
C ALA A 21 -1.88 8.67 -3.80
N GLN A 22 -2.45 8.26 -4.93
CA GLN A 22 -2.52 6.82 -5.23
C GLN A 22 -1.18 6.41 -5.83
N VAL A 23 -0.14 6.52 -5.01
CA VAL A 23 1.10 5.79 -5.25
C VAL A 23 0.76 4.38 -4.84
N ASP A 24 0.67 3.46 -5.81
CA ASP A 24 0.70 2.03 -5.56
C ASP A 24 1.69 1.76 -4.43
N GLU A 25 1.18 1.30 -3.29
CA GLU A 25 2.06 0.94 -2.18
C GLU A 25 3.01 -0.12 -2.75
N PRO A 26 4.33 0.12 -2.75
CA PRO A 26 5.27 -0.75 -3.45
C PRO A 26 5.08 -2.16 -2.93
N CYS A 27 4.72 -3.10 -3.82
CA CYS A 27 4.40 -4.46 -3.47
C CYS A 27 5.63 -5.15 -2.87
N LYS A 28 5.73 -5.12 -1.54
CA LYS A 28 6.88 -5.65 -0.82
C LYS A 28 6.45 -6.34 0.45
N ASP A 29 7.29 -7.25 0.91
CA ASP A 29 7.14 -7.82 2.24
C ASP A 29 7.58 -6.78 3.28
N GLN A 30 6.76 -6.62 4.32
CA GLN A 30 7.10 -5.80 5.48
C GLN A 30 8.01 -6.56 6.45
N LEU A 31 7.93 -7.89 6.48
CA LEU A 31 8.84 -8.73 7.28
C LEU A 31 10.10 -9.09 6.51
N GLN A 32 11.15 -9.47 7.23
CA GLN A 32 12.33 -10.06 6.60
C GLN A 32 11.94 -11.33 5.84
N THR A 33 12.53 -11.50 4.65
CA THR A 33 12.28 -12.60 3.72
C THR A 33 12.31 -13.97 4.40
N LYS A 34 13.24 -14.21 5.34
CA LYS A 34 13.33 -15.49 6.07
C LYS A 34 12.03 -15.86 6.79
N TYR A 35 11.33 -14.89 7.38
CA TYR A 35 10.07 -15.16 8.09
C TYR A 35 8.92 -15.40 7.13
N CYS A 36 8.84 -14.63 6.05
CA CYS A 36 7.81 -14.81 5.04
C CYS A 36 7.96 -16.15 4.31
N GLU A 37 9.19 -16.53 3.93
CA GLU A 37 9.50 -17.84 3.33
C GLU A 37 9.19 -18.98 4.31
N SER A 38 9.58 -18.85 5.58
CA SER A 38 9.23 -19.84 6.60
C SER A 38 7.72 -20.00 6.75
N GLY A 39 6.97 -18.89 6.77
CA GLY A 39 5.52 -18.91 6.86
C GLY A 39 4.85 -19.49 5.61
N LYS A 40 5.37 -19.19 4.42
CA LYS A 40 4.93 -19.77 3.15
C LYS A 40 5.13 -21.29 3.14
N ASN A 41 6.31 -21.76 3.52
CA ASN A 41 6.64 -23.19 3.61
C ASN A 41 5.77 -23.94 4.65
N LYS A 42 5.29 -23.23 5.68
CA LYS A 42 4.35 -23.75 6.67
C LYS A 42 2.88 -23.66 6.25
N GLY A 43 2.58 -23.17 5.04
CA GLY A 43 1.22 -23.02 4.53
C GLY A 43 0.43 -21.87 5.17
N LEU A 44 1.09 -20.91 5.82
CA LEU A 44 0.41 -19.84 6.55
C LEU A 44 -0.28 -18.83 5.63
N CYS A 45 0.14 -18.71 4.36
CA CYS A 45 -0.52 -17.83 3.38
C CYS A 45 -2.03 -18.17 3.25
N ASN A 46 -2.40 -19.45 3.35
CA ASN A 46 -3.78 -19.92 3.20
C ASN A 46 -4.46 -20.30 4.54
N SER A 47 -3.79 -20.05 5.66
CA SER A 47 -4.34 -20.38 6.99
C SER A 47 -5.49 -19.42 7.35
N ARG A 48 -6.59 -19.92 7.90
CA ARG A 48 -7.68 -19.04 8.40
C ARG A 48 -7.23 -18.09 9.50
N HIS A 49 -6.25 -18.51 10.31
CA HIS A 49 -5.78 -17.72 11.46
C HIS A 49 -4.62 -16.78 11.06
N ALA A 50 -3.70 -17.24 10.22
CA ALA A 50 -2.49 -16.49 9.86
C ALA A 50 -2.57 -15.80 8.50
N GLY A 51 -3.51 -16.19 7.62
CA GLY A 51 -3.60 -15.67 6.24
C GLY A 51 -3.82 -14.17 6.18
N GLY A 52 -4.62 -13.62 7.09
CA GLY A 52 -4.79 -12.16 7.22
C GLY A 52 -3.49 -11.43 7.58
N MET A 53 -2.66 -12.03 8.46
CA MET A 53 -1.35 -11.49 8.82
C MET A 53 -0.38 -11.59 7.64
N MET A 54 -0.35 -12.74 6.96
CA MET A 54 0.51 -12.96 5.79
C MET A 54 0.15 -12.01 4.64
N ARG A 55 -1.14 -11.72 4.43
CA ARG A 55 -1.59 -10.75 3.41
C ARG A 55 -1.07 -9.34 3.64
N ARG A 56 -0.96 -8.90 4.90
CA ARG A 56 -0.46 -7.55 5.20
C ARG A 56 1.06 -7.48 5.24
N ARG A 57 1.71 -8.51 5.76
CA ARG A 57 3.14 -8.46 6.10
C ARG A 57 4.06 -9.18 5.12
N CYS A 58 3.53 -10.15 4.39
CA CYS A 58 4.25 -11.00 3.45
C CYS A 58 3.50 -11.05 2.10
N ALA A 59 2.94 -9.91 1.69
CA ALA A 59 2.08 -9.79 0.53
C ALA A 59 2.76 -10.27 -0.75
N LYS A 60 4.03 -9.90 -0.95
CA LYS A 60 4.83 -10.27 -2.12
C LYS A 60 5.19 -11.76 -2.08
N THR A 61 5.73 -12.25 -0.97
CA THR A 61 6.14 -13.67 -0.83
C THR A 61 4.95 -14.63 -1.04
N CYS A 62 3.77 -14.28 -0.52
CA CYS A 62 2.55 -15.07 -0.69
C CYS A 62 1.81 -14.80 -2.01
N GLY A 63 2.26 -13.85 -2.84
CA GLY A 63 1.65 -13.52 -4.13
C GLY A 63 0.30 -12.81 -4.03
N PHE A 64 0.05 -12.07 -2.96
CA PHE A 64 -1.16 -11.25 -2.79
C PHE A 64 -1.07 -9.89 -3.47
N CYS A 65 0.13 -9.49 -3.89
CA CYS A 65 0.37 -8.34 -4.74
C CYS A 65 1.41 -8.72 -5.81
N SER A 66 1.43 -7.96 -6.89
CA SER A 66 2.43 -8.03 -7.95
C SER A 66 3.05 -6.65 -8.10
N GLU A 67 4.36 -6.60 -8.29
CA GLU A 67 5.04 -5.41 -8.79
C GLU A 67 4.86 -5.48 -10.31
N ASP A 68 3.90 -4.74 -10.89
CA ASP A 68 3.77 -4.61 -12.35
C ASP A 68 5.01 -3.97 -12.97
#